data_AF-A0A8J8DN28-F1
#
_entry.id   AF-A0A8J8DN28-F1
#
_cell.length_a   1.000
_cell.length_b   1.000
_cell.length_c   1.000
_cell.angle_alpha   90.00
_cell.angle_beta   90.00
_cell.angle_gamma   90.00
#
_symmetry.space_group_name_H-M   'P 1'
#
loop_
_entity.id
_entity.type
_entity.pdbx_description
1 polymer ?
#
loop_
_entity_poly.entity_id
_entity_poly.type
_entity_poly.pdbx_seq_one_letter_code
_entity_poly.pdbx_strand_id
1 'polypeptide(L)'
;MPSNWEKIVSITKGGVRSIAMMKQKIRRGKKIALLIDGPNILRKEFQIHLEDVVKALEEFGNIRVAKVVLNQYAPQGLIEAIANQGFEPIIVAGEIGVKLAVEAMREIYNPNVDIIALATRNAEFLPIILKAKEKGKETAIIGIEPGFSAALKHAADYVVILERGEANESVSIQDTEKRRRKT
;
A
#
# COMPACT_ATOMS: atom_id res chain seq x y z
N MET A 1 41.29 -21.95 25.80
CA MET A 1 39.89 -22.21 26.21
C MET A 1 39.08 -20.99 25.82
N PRO A 2 38.07 -21.12 24.93
CA PRO A 2 37.26 -19.98 24.53
C PRO A 2 36.52 -19.42 25.75
N SER A 3 36.76 -18.15 26.02
CA SER A 3 36.29 -17.42 27.20
C SER A 3 34.78 -17.20 27.15
N ASN A 4 34.16 -17.16 28.34
CA ASN A 4 32.70 -17.04 28.56
C ASN A 4 31.98 -15.96 27.73
N TRP A 5 32.69 -14.95 27.20
CA TRP A 5 32.10 -13.92 26.34
C TRP A 5 31.69 -14.44 24.95
N GLU A 6 32.39 -15.42 24.37
CA GLU A 6 32.04 -15.99 23.06
C GLU A 6 30.75 -16.83 23.12
N LYS A 7 30.46 -17.46 24.26
CA LYS A 7 29.19 -18.16 24.54
C LYS A 7 28.00 -17.21 24.73
N ILE A 8 28.23 -16.00 25.24
CA ILE A 8 27.17 -14.99 25.39
C ILE A 8 26.85 -14.35 24.03
N VAL A 9 27.85 -14.15 23.16
CA VAL A 9 27.65 -13.62 21.80
C VAL A 9 26.93 -14.64 20.89
N SER A 10 27.12 -15.94 21.10
CA SER A 10 26.41 -16.98 20.32
C SER A 10 24.94 -17.16 20.73
N ILE A 11 24.61 -17.01 22.03
CA ILE A 11 23.23 -17.04 22.54
C ILE A 11 22.45 -15.78 22.13
N THR A 12 23.15 -14.66 21.91
CA THR A 12 22.52 -13.36 21.61
C THR A 12 22.30 -13.08 20.13
N LYS A 13 22.93 -13.78 19.17
CA LYS A 13 22.60 -13.57 17.74
C LYS A 13 21.14 -13.92 17.40
N GLY A 14 20.59 -14.96 18.04
CA GLY A 14 19.17 -15.30 17.96
C GLY A 14 18.29 -14.30 18.73
N GLY A 15 18.59 -14.08 20.02
CA GLY A 15 17.81 -13.19 20.88
C GLY A 15 17.82 -11.71 20.45
N VAL A 16 18.94 -11.18 19.96
CA VAL A 16 19.07 -9.80 19.46
C VAL A 16 18.33 -9.64 18.13
N ARG A 17 18.35 -10.66 17.24
CA ARG A 17 17.50 -10.68 16.03
C ARG A 17 16.01 -10.76 16.39
N SER A 18 15.64 -11.58 17.38
CA SER A 18 14.26 -11.67 17.87
C SER A 18 13.79 -10.36 18.50
N ILE A 19 14.63 -9.70 19.32
CA ILE A 19 14.35 -8.40 19.92
C ILE A 19 14.33 -7.29 18.87
N ALA A 20 15.17 -7.35 17.84
CA ALA A 20 15.14 -6.41 16.71
C ALA A 20 13.88 -6.60 15.85
N MET A 21 13.50 -7.83 15.49
CA MET A 21 12.22 -8.14 14.85
C MET A 21 11.02 -7.70 15.71
N MET A 22 11.11 -7.89 17.03
CA MET A 22 10.07 -7.48 17.97
C MET A 22 10.03 -5.96 18.12
N LYS A 23 11.16 -5.25 18.18
CA LYS A 23 11.26 -3.78 18.15
C LYS A 23 10.80 -3.18 16.82
N GLN A 24 11.07 -3.84 15.70
CA GLN A 24 10.59 -3.45 14.37
C GLN A 24 9.07 -3.66 14.26
N LYS A 25 8.52 -4.72 14.89
CA LYS A 25 7.07 -4.87 15.14
C LYS A 25 6.49 -3.86 16.15
N ILE A 26 7.30 -3.32 17.07
CA ILE A 26 6.89 -2.45 18.19
C ILE A 26 7.07 -0.94 17.91
N ARG A 27 7.81 -0.53 16.87
CA ARG A 27 7.49 0.75 16.20
C ARG A 27 6.10 0.53 15.61
N ARG A 28 5.06 0.98 16.31
CA ARG A 28 3.68 0.98 15.83
C ARG A 28 3.62 1.85 14.57
N GLY A 29 4.04 1.29 13.43
CA GLY A 29 3.90 1.93 12.13
C GLY A 29 2.43 2.27 11.93
N LYS A 30 2.17 3.40 11.26
CA LYS A 30 0.82 3.90 11.00
C LYS A 30 -0.05 2.77 10.45
N LYS A 31 -1.30 2.73 10.88
CA LYS A 31 -2.26 1.72 10.47
C LYS A 31 -2.87 2.15 9.14
N ILE A 32 -2.72 1.33 8.11
CA ILE A 32 -3.13 1.67 6.75
C ILE A 32 -4.43 0.94 6.42
N ALA A 33 -5.40 1.67 5.87
CA ALA A 33 -6.50 1.07 5.11
C ALA A 33 -6.21 1.21 3.62
N LEU A 34 -5.97 0.08 2.97
CA LEU A 34 -5.74 -0.03 1.54
C LEU A 34 -7.04 -0.40 0.84
N LEU A 35 -7.46 0.47 -0.10
CA LEU A 35 -8.61 0.27 -0.97
C LEU A 35 -8.12 0.26 -2.42
N ILE A 36 -8.43 -0.82 -3.14
CA ILE A 36 -7.97 -1.03 -4.51
C ILE A 36 -9.15 -0.99 -5.46
N ASP A 37 -9.04 -0.12 -6.47
CA ASP A 37 -9.89 -0.08 -7.65
C ASP A 37 -9.44 -1.19 -8.62
N GLY A 38 -10.01 -2.38 -8.45
CA GLY A 38 -9.59 -3.59 -9.14
C GLY A 38 -9.54 -3.43 -10.67
N PRO A 39 -10.60 -2.94 -11.33
CA PRO A 39 -10.62 -2.73 -12.78
C PRO A 39 -9.57 -1.73 -13.28
N ASN A 40 -9.10 -0.78 -12.47
CA ASN A 40 -8.10 0.20 -12.90
C ASN A 40 -6.66 -0.19 -12.60
N ILE A 41 -6.44 -1.14 -11.68
CA ILE A 41 -5.12 -1.58 -11.22
C ILE A 41 -4.78 -2.99 -11.68
N LEU A 42 -5.68 -3.96 -11.52
CA LEU A 42 -5.42 -5.40 -11.74
C LEU A 42 -5.65 -5.83 -13.20
N ARG A 43 -5.34 -4.95 -14.15
CA ARG A 43 -5.45 -5.29 -15.57
C ARG A 43 -4.20 -6.05 -16.02
N LYS A 44 -4.40 -7.07 -16.85
CA LYS A 44 -3.33 -7.97 -17.30
C LYS A 44 -2.20 -7.21 -18.00
N GLU A 45 -2.52 -6.16 -18.77
CA GLU A 45 -1.52 -5.34 -19.48
C GLU A 45 -0.55 -4.59 -18.56
N PHE A 46 -0.91 -4.40 -17.29
CA PHE A 46 -0.06 -3.71 -16.32
C PHE A 46 0.89 -4.66 -15.59
N GLN A 47 0.61 -5.97 -15.58
CA GLN A 47 1.44 -6.98 -14.90
C GLN A 47 1.77 -6.57 -13.46
N ILE A 48 0.79 -5.99 -12.76
CA ILE A 48 0.92 -5.61 -11.35
C ILE A 48 0.37 -6.74 -10.50
N HIS A 49 1.18 -7.14 -9.52
CA HIS A 49 0.77 -8.08 -8.50
C HIS A 49 0.39 -7.32 -7.23
N LEU A 50 -0.56 -7.88 -6.47
CA LEU A 50 -1.00 -7.28 -5.22
C LEU A 50 0.15 -7.20 -4.19
N GLU A 51 1.10 -8.12 -4.27
CA GLU A 51 2.33 -8.11 -3.49
C GLU A 51 3.17 -6.85 -3.72
N ASP A 52 3.17 -6.29 -4.94
CA ASP A 52 3.88 -5.05 -5.26
C ASP A 52 3.23 -3.86 -4.55
N VAL A 53 1.90 -3.86 -4.46
CA VAL A 53 1.13 -2.86 -3.70
C VAL A 53 1.44 -2.95 -2.21
N VAL A 54 1.54 -4.17 -1.67
CA VAL A 54 1.88 -4.41 -0.26
C VAL A 54 3.28 -3.89 0.04
N LYS A 55 4.28 -4.31 -0.74
CA LYS A 55 5.69 -3.90 -0.56
C LYS A 55 5.83 -2.38 -0.59
N ALA A 56 5.15 -1.71 -1.52
CA ALA A 56 5.20 -0.27 -1.63
C ALA A 56 4.64 0.47 -0.40
N LEU A 57 3.81 -0.19 0.42
CA LEU A 57 3.23 0.40 1.62
C LEU A 57 3.96 0.05 2.92
N GLU A 58 4.89 -0.91 2.91
CA GLU A 58 5.61 -1.36 4.10
C GLU A 58 6.41 -0.23 4.77
N GLU A 59 6.89 0.73 3.98
CA GLU A 59 7.64 1.89 4.48
C GLU A 59 6.78 2.90 5.23
N PHE A 60 5.47 2.98 4.90
CA PHE A 60 4.54 3.93 5.53
C PHE A 60 3.91 3.36 6.81
N GLY A 61 3.77 2.04 6.90
CA GLY A 61 3.16 1.40 8.05
C GLY A 61 2.63 0.01 7.82
N ASN A 62 1.64 -0.38 8.63
CA ASN A 62 1.07 -1.72 8.61
C ASN A 62 -0.33 -1.69 8.02
N ILE A 63 -0.55 -2.45 6.95
CA ILE A 63 -1.89 -2.64 6.38
C ILE A 63 -2.77 -3.39 7.39
N ARG A 64 -3.89 -2.78 7.79
CA ARG A 64 -4.88 -3.35 8.72
C ARG A 64 -6.21 -3.67 8.04
N VAL A 65 -6.50 -2.96 6.96
CA VAL A 65 -7.64 -3.18 6.10
C VAL A 65 -7.10 -3.25 4.68
N ALA A 66 -7.47 -4.27 3.94
CA ALA A 66 -7.03 -4.48 2.56
C ALA A 66 -8.25 -4.96 1.76
N LYS A 67 -8.81 -4.07 0.94
CA LYS A 67 -10.06 -4.31 0.20
C LYS A 67 -9.82 -4.11 -1.29
N VAL A 68 -10.32 -5.04 -2.10
CA VAL A 68 -10.30 -4.93 -3.57
C VAL A 68 -11.72 -4.88 -4.07
N VAL A 69 -12.12 -3.76 -4.67
CA VAL A 69 -13.46 -3.61 -5.25
C VAL A 69 -13.42 -4.10 -6.69
N LEU A 70 -14.34 -5.01 -7.01
CA LEU A 70 -14.44 -5.70 -8.30
C LEU A 70 -15.86 -5.65 -8.83
N ASN A 71 -15.98 -5.71 -10.15
CA ASN A 71 -17.28 -5.85 -10.79
C ASN A 71 -17.81 -7.29 -10.67
N GLN A 72 -19.12 -7.48 -10.79
CA GLN A 72 -19.79 -8.77 -10.71
C GLN A 72 -19.33 -9.83 -11.73
N TYR A 73 -18.63 -9.42 -12.79
CA TYR A 73 -18.12 -10.31 -13.84
C TYR A 73 -16.64 -10.65 -13.64
N ALA A 74 -16.05 -10.28 -12.48
CA ALA A 74 -14.69 -10.65 -12.16
C ALA A 74 -14.52 -12.19 -12.19
N PRO A 75 -13.49 -12.72 -12.87
CA PRO A 75 -13.28 -14.15 -12.95
C PRO A 75 -13.08 -14.76 -11.55
N GLN A 76 -13.66 -15.93 -11.32
CA GLN A 76 -13.56 -16.64 -10.04
C GLN A 76 -12.11 -16.80 -9.56
N GLY A 77 -11.19 -17.18 -10.46
CA GLY A 77 -9.76 -17.33 -10.11
C GLY A 77 -9.09 -16.03 -9.66
N LEU A 78 -9.54 -14.86 -10.14
CA LEU A 78 -9.04 -13.57 -9.64
C LEU A 78 -9.53 -13.30 -8.22
N ILE A 79 -10.80 -13.59 -7.94
CA ILE A 79 -11.41 -13.44 -6.61
C ILE A 79 -10.67 -14.32 -5.60
N GLU A 80 -10.39 -15.57 -5.97
CA GLU A 80 -9.64 -16.52 -5.15
C GLU A 80 -8.19 -16.06 -4.92
N ALA A 81 -7.52 -15.56 -5.96
CA ALA A 81 -6.16 -15.03 -5.83
C ALA A 81 -6.10 -13.84 -4.85
N ILE A 82 -7.05 -12.91 -4.93
CA ILE A 82 -7.18 -11.78 -3.99
C ILE A 82 -7.35 -12.29 -2.55
N ALA A 83 -8.30 -13.22 -2.33
CA ALA A 83 -8.56 -13.77 -1.01
C ALA A 83 -7.35 -14.52 -0.43
N ASN A 84 -6.65 -15.31 -1.25
CA ASN A 84 -5.47 -16.08 -0.84
C ASN A 84 -4.29 -15.18 -0.43
N GLN A 85 -4.23 -13.96 -0.94
CA GLN A 85 -3.25 -12.95 -0.51
C GLN A 85 -3.66 -12.19 0.75
N GLY A 86 -4.82 -12.52 1.35
CA GLY A 86 -5.30 -11.89 2.58
C GLY A 86 -6.06 -10.58 2.37
N PHE A 87 -6.47 -10.28 1.14
CA PHE A 87 -7.35 -9.15 0.84
C PHE A 87 -8.81 -9.57 0.88
N GLU A 88 -9.70 -8.64 1.22
CA GLU A 88 -11.15 -8.80 1.10
C GLU A 88 -11.60 -8.46 -0.33
N PRO A 89 -12.04 -9.44 -1.15
CA PRO A 89 -12.67 -9.14 -2.43
C PRO A 89 -14.10 -8.64 -2.20
N ILE A 90 -14.40 -7.45 -2.68
CA ILE A 90 -15.72 -6.83 -2.62
C ILE A 90 -16.31 -6.84 -4.03
N ILE A 91 -17.30 -7.70 -4.24
CA ILE A 91 -17.99 -7.81 -5.53
C ILE A 91 -19.20 -6.88 -5.54
N VAL A 92 -19.33 -6.04 -6.57
CA VAL A 92 -20.48 -5.14 -6.72
C VAL A 92 -21.18 -5.31 -8.07
N ALA A 93 -22.50 -5.37 -7.99
CA ALA A 93 -23.44 -5.35 -9.11
C ALA A 93 -23.84 -3.90 -9.47
N GLY A 94 -22.85 -3.05 -9.69
CA GLY A 94 -23.05 -1.60 -9.84
C GLY A 94 -21.76 -0.86 -10.13
N GLU A 95 -21.81 0.46 -10.00
CA GLU A 95 -20.66 1.33 -10.24
C GLU A 95 -19.58 1.12 -9.16
N ILE A 96 -18.35 0.85 -9.60
CA ILE A 96 -17.22 0.46 -8.76
C ILE A 96 -16.77 1.61 -7.89
N GLY A 97 -16.70 2.81 -8.47
CA GLY A 97 -16.30 4.02 -7.77
C GLY A 97 -17.24 4.39 -6.63
N VAL A 98 -18.55 4.19 -6.77
CA VAL A 98 -19.52 4.38 -5.69
C VAL A 98 -19.23 3.44 -4.52
N LYS A 99 -19.01 2.14 -4.78
CA LYS A 99 -18.68 1.19 -3.72
C LYS A 99 -17.33 1.49 -3.08
N LEU A 100 -16.34 1.86 -3.87
CA LEU A 100 -15.02 2.28 -3.39
C LEU A 100 -15.12 3.50 -2.47
N ALA A 101 -15.92 4.51 -2.84
CA ALA A 101 -16.16 5.69 -2.02
C ALA A 101 -16.86 5.34 -0.71
N VAL A 102 -17.87 4.47 -0.72
CA VAL A 102 -18.56 4.01 0.50
C VAL A 102 -17.61 3.29 1.45
N GLU A 103 -16.78 2.39 0.93
CA GLU A 103 -15.77 1.68 1.74
C GLU A 103 -14.68 2.63 2.23
N ALA A 104 -14.22 3.57 1.41
CA ALA A 104 -13.25 4.57 1.83
C ALA A 104 -13.81 5.45 2.95
N MET A 105 -15.07 5.89 2.86
CA MET A 105 -15.73 6.66 3.90
C MET A 105 -15.82 5.88 5.22
N ARG A 106 -16.07 4.57 5.18
CA ARG A 106 -16.02 3.72 6.38
C ARG A 106 -14.64 3.78 7.05
N GLU A 107 -13.57 3.67 6.27
CA GLU A 107 -12.21 3.67 6.81
C GLU A 107 -11.69 5.05 7.21
N ILE A 108 -12.15 6.12 6.53
CA ILE A 108 -11.85 7.51 6.93
C ILE A 108 -12.36 7.80 8.34
N TYR A 109 -13.49 7.24 8.75
CA TYR A 109 -14.03 7.41 10.10
C TYR A 109 -13.56 6.34 11.09
N ASN A 110 -12.74 5.38 10.65
CA ASN A 110 -12.22 4.34 11.51
C ASN A 110 -11.12 4.92 12.43
N PRO A 111 -11.27 4.89 13.77
CA PRO A 111 -10.27 5.42 14.69
C PRO A 111 -9.01 4.55 14.75
N ASN A 112 -9.03 3.34 14.17
CA ASN A 112 -7.89 2.44 14.08
C ASN A 112 -7.14 2.55 12.75
N VAL A 113 -7.40 3.57 11.95
CA VAL A 113 -6.72 3.83 10.69
C VAL A 113 -6.07 5.20 10.77
N ASP A 114 -4.80 5.29 10.38
CA ASP A 114 -4.04 6.54 10.37
C ASP A 114 -3.86 7.04 8.92
N ILE A 115 -3.71 6.11 7.97
CA ILE A 115 -3.51 6.39 6.54
C ILE A 115 -4.62 5.74 5.71
N ILE A 116 -5.19 6.51 4.77
CA ILE A 116 -6.03 6.00 3.68
C ILE A 116 -5.17 5.86 2.44
N ALA A 117 -4.90 4.61 2.04
CA ALA A 117 -4.21 4.28 0.81
C ALA A 117 -5.23 3.89 -0.27
N LEU A 118 -5.19 4.60 -1.40
CA LEU A 118 -6.08 4.35 -2.54
C LEU A 118 -5.26 3.94 -3.76
N ALA A 119 -5.44 2.71 -4.22
CA ALA A 119 -4.84 2.24 -5.46
C ALA A 119 -5.83 2.44 -6.61
N THR A 120 -5.59 3.48 -7.43
CA THR A 120 -6.39 3.82 -8.60
C THR A 120 -5.62 4.79 -9.50
N ARG A 121 -6.06 4.91 -10.75
CA ARG A 121 -5.58 5.94 -11.68
C ARG A 121 -6.59 7.07 -11.87
N ASN A 122 -7.84 6.88 -11.43
CA ASN A 122 -8.96 7.73 -11.81
C ASN A 122 -9.05 9.00 -10.96
N ALA A 123 -9.04 10.17 -11.61
CA ALA A 123 -9.14 11.47 -10.97
C ALA A 123 -10.48 11.69 -10.22
N GLU A 124 -11.52 10.94 -10.55
CA GLU A 124 -12.84 11.06 -9.90
C GLU A 124 -12.80 10.80 -8.39
N PHE A 125 -11.78 10.10 -7.89
CA PHE A 125 -11.60 9.81 -6.47
C PHE A 125 -10.89 10.91 -5.68
N LEU A 126 -10.57 12.05 -6.30
CA LEU A 126 -10.03 13.21 -5.59
C LEU A 126 -10.85 13.60 -4.35
N PRO A 127 -12.20 13.58 -4.37
CA PRO A 127 -12.99 13.88 -3.17
C PRO A 127 -12.72 12.96 -1.98
N ILE A 128 -12.35 11.69 -2.20
CA ILE A 128 -11.97 10.76 -1.12
C ILE A 128 -10.70 11.25 -0.43
N ILE A 129 -9.68 11.63 -1.22
CA ILE A 129 -8.41 12.13 -0.70
C ILE A 129 -8.63 13.42 0.10
N LEU A 130 -9.38 14.37 -0.46
CA LEU A 130 -9.68 15.63 0.22
C LEU A 130 -10.44 15.41 1.54
N LYS A 131 -11.45 14.51 1.54
CA LYS A 131 -12.22 14.21 2.75
C LYS A 131 -11.40 13.46 3.82
N ALA A 132 -10.51 12.56 3.42
CA ALA A 132 -9.59 11.88 4.35
C ALA A 132 -8.70 12.91 5.08
N LYS A 133 -8.11 13.84 4.33
CA LYS A 133 -7.28 14.94 4.87
C LYS A 133 -8.07 15.87 5.77
N GLU A 134 -9.30 16.24 5.39
CA GLU A 134 -10.21 17.02 6.24
C GLU A 134 -10.45 16.35 7.60
N LYS A 135 -10.42 15.01 7.66
CA LYS A 135 -10.58 14.22 8.90
C LYS A 135 -9.27 13.89 9.61
N GLY A 136 -8.17 14.52 9.21
CA GLY A 136 -6.86 14.33 9.82
C GLY A 136 -6.22 12.98 9.54
N LYS A 137 -6.70 12.26 8.51
CA LYS A 137 -6.00 11.09 7.99
C LYS A 137 -4.93 11.54 7.02
N GLU A 138 -3.81 10.84 7.02
CA GLU A 138 -2.86 10.94 5.92
C GLU A 138 -3.34 10.11 4.73
N THR A 139 -2.86 10.46 3.54
CA THR A 139 -3.32 9.86 2.30
C THR A 139 -2.17 9.38 1.44
N ALA A 140 -2.31 8.16 0.92
CA ALA A 140 -1.40 7.61 -0.08
C ALA A 140 -2.20 7.28 -1.34
N ILE A 141 -1.67 7.66 -2.50
CA ILE A 141 -2.21 7.24 -3.79
C ILE A 141 -1.22 6.32 -4.48
N ILE A 142 -1.71 5.20 -4.98
CA ILE A 142 -0.93 4.19 -5.68
C ILE A 142 -1.51 4.05 -7.07
N GLY A 143 -0.67 4.14 -8.09
CA GLY A 143 -1.12 4.04 -9.47
C GLY A 143 -0.01 3.57 -10.39
N ILE A 144 -0.33 3.46 -11.67
CA ILE A 144 0.59 3.03 -12.72
C ILE A 144 0.47 3.95 -13.93
N GLU A 145 1.58 4.15 -14.62
CA GLU A 145 1.59 4.89 -15.89
C GLU A 145 1.41 3.94 -17.11
N PRO A 146 0.82 4.43 -18.22
CA PRO A 146 0.28 5.77 -18.40
C PRO A 146 -1.09 5.95 -17.77
N GLY A 147 -1.46 7.21 -17.54
CA GLY A 147 -2.81 7.62 -17.16
C GLY A 147 -3.00 7.80 -15.66
N PHE A 148 -1.92 7.92 -14.88
CA PHE A 148 -2.05 8.20 -13.47
C PHE A 148 -2.41 9.68 -13.25
N SER A 149 -3.59 9.95 -12.68
CA SER A 149 -4.10 11.29 -12.42
C SER A 149 -3.11 12.22 -11.73
N ALA A 150 -2.78 13.33 -12.39
CA ALA A 150 -1.98 14.41 -11.81
C ALA A 150 -2.69 15.07 -10.61
N ALA A 151 -4.02 15.17 -10.64
CA ALA A 151 -4.79 15.76 -9.55
C ALA A 151 -4.69 14.93 -8.26
N LEU A 152 -4.70 13.59 -8.36
CA LEU A 152 -4.47 12.72 -7.21
C LEU A 152 -3.04 12.87 -6.69
N LYS A 153 -2.05 12.86 -7.59
CA LYS A 153 -0.63 13.04 -7.25
C LYS A 153 -0.37 14.34 -6.48
N HIS A 154 -1.03 15.44 -6.85
CA HIS A 154 -0.87 16.72 -6.17
C HIS A 154 -1.61 16.81 -4.83
N ALA A 155 -2.70 16.05 -4.66
CA ALA A 155 -3.54 16.15 -3.47
C ALA A 155 -3.09 15.24 -2.32
N ALA A 156 -2.54 14.07 -2.63
CA ALA A 156 -2.12 13.09 -1.65
C ALA A 156 -0.84 13.48 -0.90
N ASP A 157 -0.65 12.93 0.30
CA ASP A 157 0.57 13.14 1.08
C ASP A 157 1.71 12.23 0.60
N TYR A 158 1.35 11.02 0.14
CA TYR A 158 2.27 10.04 -0.43
C TYR A 158 1.82 9.62 -1.83
N VAL A 159 2.77 9.53 -2.75
CA VAL A 159 2.54 9.10 -4.14
C VAL A 159 3.43 7.91 -4.43
N VAL A 160 2.80 6.79 -4.79
CA VAL A 160 3.48 5.57 -5.22
C VAL A 160 3.13 5.32 -6.67
N ILE A 161 4.15 5.25 -7.53
CA ILE A 161 3.99 4.81 -8.91
C ILE A 161 4.55 3.40 -8.98
N LEU A 162 3.68 2.44 -9.28
CA LEU A 162 4.09 1.07 -9.52
C LEU A 162 4.66 0.98 -10.93
N GLU A 163 5.84 0.38 -11.02
CA GLU A 163 6.42 0.00 -12.30
C GLU A 163 5.79 -1.33 -12.73
N ARG A 164 5.68 -1.53 -14.05
CA ARG A 164 5.23 -2.84 -14.58
C ARG A 164 6.21 -3.88 -14.07
N GLY A 165 5.69 -4.99 -13.55
CA GLY A 165 6.55 -6.11 -13.18
C GLY A 165 7.28 -6.62 -14.42
N GLU A 166 8.52 -6.18 -14.63
CA GLU A 166 9.51 -7.02 -15.27
C GLU A 166 9.83 -8.12 -14.26
N ALA A 167 9.82 -9.37 -14.70
CA ALA A 167 10.16 -10.48 -13.82
C ALA A 167 11.57 -10.25 -13.23
N ASN A 168 11.64 -9.80 -11.98
CA ASN A 168 12.83 -9.53 -11.16
C ASN A 168 14.02 -8.87 -11.87
N GLU A 169 14.24 -7.56 -11.70
CA GLU A 169 15.60 -7.03 -11.54
C GLU A 169 15.65 -5.66 -10.83
N SER A 170 16.52 -5.59 -9.81
CA SER A 170 17.02 -4.44 -9.03
C SER A 170 16.24 -3.11 -9.04
N VAL A 171 15.58 -2.81 -7.91
CA VAL A 171 15.05 -1.48 -7.59
C VAL A 171 16.20 -0.46 -7.49
N SER A 172 16.20 0.56 -8.35
CA SER A 172 17.03 1.75 -8.20
C SER A 172 16.20 2.87 -7.57
N ILE A 173 16.50 3.21 -6.32
CA ILE A 173 15.85 4.32 -5.62
C ILE A 173 16.50 5.61 -6.09
N GLN A 174 15.75 6.49 -6.75
CA GLN A 174 16.21 7.85 -7.08
C GLN A 174 15.87 8.81 -5.93
N ASP A 175 16.88 9.11 -5.10
CA ASP A 175 16.85 10.21 -4.13
C ASP A 175 16.84 11.56 -4.85
N THR A 176 15.76 12.32 -4.71
CA THR A 176 15.57 13.65 -5.32
C THR A 176 16.15 14.79 -4.48
N GLU A 177 17.28 14.59 -3.79
CA GLU A 177 17.87 15.60 -2.89
C GLU A 177 19.15 16.30 -3.38
N LYS A 178 19.57 16.12 -4.64
CA LYS A 178 20.82 16.73 -5.18
C LYS A 178 20.63 17.87 -6.20
N ARG A 179 19.66 18.76 -6.00
CA ARG A 179 19.54 20.02 -6.78
C ARG A 179 19.73 21.33 -6.00
N ARG A 180 20.33 21.29 -4.82
CA ARG A 180 20.80 22.50 -4.10
C ARG A 180 22.23 22.32 -3.63
N ARG A 181 23.20 22.47 -4.53
CA ARG A 181 24.59 22.91 -4.29
C ARG A 181 25.36 22.85 -5.60
N LYS A 182 25.20 23.91 -6.40
CA LYS A 182 26.19 24.42 -7.36
C LYS A 182 25.85 25.90 -7.55
N THR A 183 26.29 26.68 -6.58
CA THR A 183 26.76 28.05 -6.82
C THR A 183 28.24 27.92 -7.12
#